data_AF-A0A1H4BVM3-F1
#
_entry.id   AF-A0A1H4BVM3-F1
#
_cell.length_a   1.000
_cell.length_b   1.000
_cell.length_c   1.000
_cell.angle_alpha   90.00
_cell.angle_beta   90.00
_cell.angle_gamma   90.00
#
_symmetry.space_group_name_H-M   'P 1'
#
loop_
_entity.id
_entity.type
_entity.pdbx_description
1 polymer ?
#
loop_
_entity_poly.entity_id
_entity_poly.type
_entity_poly.pdbx_seq_one_letter_code
_entity_poly.pdbx_strand_id
1 'polypeptide(L)'
;MIGKTSTNINARQLQANTNNGFSLENSDFIDILEMDLQKFRSQFSEKHEEPAIDHSKILNSLFEQINEVDFREEAGFTNEDQKLSKKHYLVTCVEKILETANLNNWGICRNHDFIYLYNGEYWSLLDNIEYQTFLGIAAEKMGVDRFDARLYTFREQLLKQFLAVANLPNPPQSDKVLVNLKNGTFEIDEGRLNLRKPDRNDFLTYQLPFCYDINARCPVFDYYLNTVLPEIEKQQILAEYLGYLFIKPSVLKLEKALLLYGKGANGKSVFFEIVNALLGGTENVSSYSLQNLTNENGYYRAMLANKLVNYASEINGKLEASIFKQLVSGEPVEARLPYGEPFTLIN
;
A
#
# COMPACT_ATOMS: atom_id res chain seq x y z
N MET A 1 11.65 -48.34 -61.92
CA MET A 1 10.61 -48.73 -62.89
C MET A 1 9.30 -48.06 -62.46
N ILE A 2 8.96 -46.95 -63.14
CA ILE A 2 7.70 -46.75 -63.91
C ILE A 2 6.50 -46.57 -62.96
N GLY A 3 5.77 -45.46 -62.89
CA GLY A 3 5.67 -44.20 -63.66
C GLY A 3 4.33 -43.55 -63.21
N LYS A 4 4.34 -42.36 -62.59
CA LYS A 4 3.91 -41.05 -63.14
C LYS A 4 2.65 -41.02 -64.01
N THR A 5 1.69 -40.19 -63.59
CA THR A 5 0.97 -39.15 -64.37
C THR A 5 0.27 -38.22 -63.35
N SER A 6 0.67 -36.94 -63.15
CA SER A 6 0.45 -35.73 -63.98
C SER A 6 -1.06 -35.38 -64.05
N THR A 7 -1.58 -34.17 -63.80
CA THR A 7 -1.16 -32.80 -64.20
C THR A 7 -2.10 -31.82 -63.45
N ASN A 8 -1.69 -30.64 -62.97
CA ASN A 8 -1.87 -29.41 -63.75
C ASN A 8 -1.02 -28.24 -63.23
N ILE A 9 -0.48 -27.53 -64.21
CA ILE A 9 0.40 -26.37 -64.18
C ILE A 9 -0.46 -25.13 -64.42
N ASN A 10 -0.21 -24.02 -63.71
CA ASN A 10 0.03 -22.76 -64.41
C ASN A 10 0.70 -21.69 -63.54
N ALA A 11 1.80 -21.19 -64.10
CA ALA A 11 2.58 -20.06 -63.65
C ALA A 11 1.92 -18.73 -64.02
N ARG A 12 2.13 -17.70 -63.20
CA ARG A 12 2.38 -16.32 -63.66
C ARG A 12 3.24 -15.57 -62.63
N GLN A 13 4.52 -15.47 -62.96
CA GLN A 13 5.43 -14.32 -62.75
C GLN A 13 4.71 -12.97 -63.05
N LEU A 14 5.04 -11.77 -62.57
CA LEU A 14 6.24 -11.13 -62.03
C LEU A 14 5.82 -9.76 -61.43
N GLN A 15 6.64 -9.23 -60.50
CA GLN A 15 6.96 -7.81 -60.25
C GLN A 15 5.99 -6.87 -59.49
N ALA A 16 6.53 -6.44 -58.35
CA ALA A 16 6.61 -5.06 -57.83
C ALA A 16 5.36 -4.17 -57.88
N ASN A 17 4.85 -3.83 -56.70
CA ASN A 17 4.80 -2.42 -56.30
C ASN A 17 4.76 -2.27 -54.78
N THR A 18 5.65 -1.40 -54.32
CA THR A 18 5.71 -0.75 -53.02
C THR A 18 4.36 -0.38 -52.45
N ASN A 19 4.16 -0.64 -51.15
CA ASN A 19 3.59 0.35 -50.24
C ASN A 19 4.12 0.09 -48.83
N ASN A 20 5.10 0.91 -48.46
CA ASN A 20 5.45 1.19 -47.07
C ASN A 20 4.24 1.77 -46.35
N GLY A 21 3.94 1.26 -45.16
CA GLY A 21 3.01 1.88 -44.24
C GLY A 21 2.84 1.02 -43.00
N PHE A 22 3.19 1.60 -41.84
CA PHE A 22 3.00 1.10 -40.47
C PHE A 22 4.03 0.10 -39.92
N SER A 23 5.04 0.62 -39.22
CA SER A 23 5.70 -0.07 -38.08
C SER A 23 6.63 0.82 -37.22
N LEU A 24 6.34 2.12 -37.04
CA LEU A 24 7.22 3.03 -36.27
C LEU A 24 6.59 3.67 -35.02
N GLU A 25 5.30 3.48 -34.73
CA GLU A 25 4.67 4.15 -33.56
C GLU A 25 4.59 3.27 -32.29
N ASN A 26 4.68 1.94 -32.42
CA ASN A 26 4.53 1.04 -31.28
C ASN A 26 5.82 0.80 -30.48
N SER A 27 7.01 0.95 -31.08
CA SER A 27 8.27 0.85 -30.31
C SER A 27 8.47 2.09 -29.45
N ASP A 28 8.30 3.27 -30.04
CA ASP A 28 8.52 4.55 -29.36
C ASP A 28 7.58 4.72 -28.15
N PHE A 29 6.32 4.27 -28.25
CA PHE A 29 5.39 4.33 -27.12
C PHE A 29 5.79 3.37 -25.98
N ILE A 30 6.18 2.13 -26.31
CA ILE A 30 6.63 1.15 -25.31
C ILE A 30 7.93 1.62 -24.67
N ASP A 31 8.87 2.16 -25.46
CA ASP A 31 10.15 2.66 -24.98
C ASP A 31 9.96 3.88 -24.05
N ILE A 32 9.03 4.80 -24.37
CA ILE A 32 8.67 5.91 -23.48
C ILE A 32 8.06 5.39 -22.18
N LEU A 33 7.13 4.44 -22.25
CA LEU A 33 6.50 3.85 -21.07
C LEU A 33 7.51 3.10 -20.20
N GLU A 34 8.43 2.38 -20.84
CA GLU A 34 9.49 1.63 -20.17
C GLU A 34 10.53 2.57 -19.55
N MET A 35 10.81 3.70 -20.19
CA MET A 35 11.69 4.75 -19.66
C MET A 35 11.05 5.50 -18.48
N ASP A 36 9.75 5.79 -18.52
CA ASP A 36 9.00 6.37 -17.40
C ASP A 36 8.88 5.37 -16.24
N LEU A 37 8.63 4.09 -16.54
CA LEU A 37 8.66 3.01 -15.56
C LEU A 37 10.06 2.81 -14.97
N GLN A 38 11.13 2.95 -15.75
CA GLN A 38 12.51 2.87 -15.26
C GLN A 38 12.88 4.07 -14.39
N LYS A 39 12.52 5.29 -14.78
CA LYS A 39 12.68 6.49 -13.94
C LYS A 39 11.91 6.34 -12.64
N PHE A 40 10.67 5.86 -12.70
CA PHE A 40 9.88 5.56 -11.51
C PHE A 40 10.49 4.42 -10.67
N ARG A 41 10.95 3.32 -11.27
CA ARG A 41 11.62 2.23 -10.54
C ARG A 41 12.95 2.67 -9.92
N SER A 42 13.67 3.60 -10.55
CA SER A 42 14.92 4.15 -10.01
C SER A 42 14.69 4.94 -8.72
N GLN A 43 13.46 5.42 -8.49
CA GLN A 43 13.05 6.02 -7.21
C GLN A 43 13.09 5.01 -6.05
N PHE A 44 13.08 3.71 -6.34
CA PHE A 44 13.18 2.60 -5.37
C PHE A 44 14.60 2.05 -5.25
N SER A 45 15.60 2.68 -5.88
CA SER A 45 17.01 2.27 -5.77
C SER A 45 17.70 2.92 -4.56
N GLU A 46 18.32 2.10 -3.72
CA GLU A 46 18.90 2.45 -2.42
C GLU A 46 19.94 3.58 -2.50
N LYS A 47 19.68 4.72 -1.84
CA LYS A 47 20.71 5.66 -1.41
C LYS A 47 20.40 6.22 -0.02
N HIS A 48 21.47 6.27 0.80
CA HIS A 48 21.61 6.87 2.13
C HIS A 48 20.41 6.74 3.08
N GLU A 49 20.47 5.71 3.93
CA GLU A 49 19.48 5.46 4.99
C GLU A 49 19.64 6.45 6.13
N GLU A 50 18.84 7.52 6.11
CA GLU A 50 18.58 8.34 7.28
C GLU A 50 17.71 7.58 8.30
N PRO A 51 17.83 7.86 9.61
CA PRO A 51 17.01 7.23 10.62
C PRO A 51 15.52 7.49 10.39
N ALA A 52 14.69 6.53 10.80
CA ALA A 52 13.24 6.64 10.70
C ALA A 52 12.73 7.91 11.39
N ILE A 53 11.76 8.56 10.76
CA ILE A 53 11.10 9.74 11.30
C ILE A 53 9.63 9.41 11.61
N ASP A 54 9.01 10.16 12.51
CA ASP A 54 7.58 10.02 12.75
C ASP A 54 6.77 10.51 11.53
N HIS A 55 5.74 9.76 11.11
CA HIS A 55 4.92 10.11 9.95
C HIS A 55 4.37 11.54 9.99
N SER A 56 4.00 12.03 11.18
CA SER A 56 3.46 13.40 11.35
C SER A 56 4.47 14.51 11.04
N LYS A 57 5.76 14.19 10.96
CA LYS A 57 6.83 15.14 10.69
C LYS A 57 7.30 15.12 9.24
N ILE A 58 7.04 14.03 8.50
CA ILE A 58 7.58 13.84 7.15
C ILE A 58 7.20 14.97 6.21
N LEU A 59 5.92 15.38 6.17
CA LEU A 59 5.48 16.46 5.29
C LEU A 59 6.18 17.80 5.62
N ASN A 60 6.40 18.08 6.91
CA ASN A 60 7.14 19.28 7.31
C ASN A 60 8.61 19.18 6.91
N SER A 61 9.25 18.03 7.11
CA SER A 61 10.64 17.80 6.70
C SER A 61 10.82 17.86 5.18
N LEU A 62 9.87 17.31 4.41
CA LEU A 62 9.82 17.48 2.95
C LEU A 62 9.71 18.95 2.56
N PHE A 63 8.79 19.68 3.21
CA PHE A 63 8.59 21.10 2.96
C PHE A 63 9.88 21.89 3.20
N GLU A 64 10.61 21.61 4.28
CA GLU A 64 11.88 22.28 4.59
C GLU A 64 12.94 22.08 3.51
N GLN A 65 13.00 20.89 2.90
CA GLN A 65 13.99 20.53 1.88
C GLN A 65 13.62 20.96 0.45
N ILE A 66 12.36 21.30 0.20
CA ILE A 66 11.92 21.85 -1.09
C ILE A 66 12.51 23.25 -1.25
N ASN A 67 13.13 23.50 -2.41
CA ASN A 67 13.70 24.79 -2.79
C ASN A 67 12.87 25.47 -3.89
N GLU A 68 13.18 26.74 -4.16
CA GLU A 68 12.66 27.45 -5.33
C GLU A 68 13.10 26.74 -6.61
N VAL A 69 12.21 26.69 -7.62
CA VAL A 69 12.43 25.94 -8.86
C VAL A 69 12.37 26.90 -10.05
N ASP A 70 13.36 26.83 -10.93
CA ASP A 70 13.27 27.49 -12.23
C ASP A 70 12.39 26.65 -13.18
N PHE A 71 11.10 26.95 -13.18
CA PHE A 71 10.13 26.25 -14.04
C PHE A 71 10.42 26.41 -15.54
N ARG A 72 11.14 27.45 -15.99
CA ARG A 72 11.50 27.60 -17.41
C ARG A 72 12.61 26.62 -17.78
N GLU A 73 13.59 26.47 -16.90
CA GLU A 73 14.67 25.50 -17.07
C GLU A 73 14.12 24.07 -17.09
N GLU A 74 13.28 23.71 -16.12
CA GLU A 74 12.64 22.38 -16.05
C GLU A 74 11.75 22.09 -17.27
N ALA A 75 11.11 23.12 -17.84
CA ALA A 75 10.34 22.99 -19.08
C ALA A 75 11.21 22.88 -20.34
N GLY A 76 12.54 23.00 -20.23
CA GLY A 76 13.47 22.98 -21.36
C GLY A 76 13.33 24.18 -22.30
N PHE A 77 12.82 25.31 -21.81
CA PHE A 77 12.58 26.49 -22.64
C PHE A 77 13.87 27.26 -22.88
N THR A 78 14.24 27.35 -24.16
CA THR A 78 15.45 28.07 -24.61
C THR A 78 15.12 29.42 -25.22
N ASN A 79 13.87 29.64 -25.67
CA ASN A 79 13.42 30.87 -26.30
C ASN A 79 12.46 31.67 -25.42
N GLU A 80 12.58 33.00 -25.42
CA GLU A 80 11.74 33.90 -24.60
C GLU A 80 10.24 33.84 -24.98
N ASP A 81 9.93 33.50 -26.24
CA ASP A 81 8.55 33.39 -26.73
C ASP A 81 7.78 32.21 -26.11
N GLN A 82 8.50 31.20 -25.59
CA GLN A 82 7.88 30.06 -24.93
C GLN A 82 7.39 30.47 -23.53
N LYS A 83 6.06 30.46 -23.36
CA LYS A 83 5.42 30.86 -22.10
C LYS A 83 5.12 29.64 -21.24
N LEU A 84 5.38 29.79 -19.94
CA LEU A 84 4.93 28.83 -18.95
C LEU A 84 3.40 28.75 -18.96
N SER A 85 2.90 27.58 -18.65
CA SER A 85 1.48 27.25 -18.67
C SER A 85 1.23 26.30 -17.52
N LYS A 86 -0.04 26.14 -17.14
CA LYS A 86 -0.45 25.40 -15.94
C LYS A 86 0.19 24.00 -15.83
N LYS A 87 0.30 23.27 -16.94
CA LYS A 87 0.88 21.93 -16.96
C LYS A 87 2.34 21.88 -16.49
N HIS A 88 3.16 22.89 -16.80
CA HIS A 88 4.57 22.91 -16.39
C HIS A 88 4.67 23.00 -14.87
N TYR A 89 3.89 23.89 -14.24
CA TYR A 89 3.83 23.98 -12.78
C TYR A 89 3.30 22.70 -12.13
N LEU A 90 2.19 22.14 -12.64
CA LEU A 90 1.58 20.94 -12.06
C LEU A 90 2.54 19.74 -12.08
N VAL A 91 3.17 19.48 -13.23
CA VAL A 91 4.08 18.35 -13.42
C VAL A 91 5.35 18.55 -12.60
N THR A 92 6.03 19.69 -12.77
CA THR A 92 7.30 19.96 -12.09
C THR A 92 7.15 19.97 -10.57
N CYS A 93 6.08 20.56 -10.01
CA CYS A 93 5.89 20.55 -8.56
C CYS A 93 5.75 19.12 -8.01
N VAL A 94 4.96 18.27 -8.66
CA VAL A 94 4.78 16.88 -8.23
C VAL A 94 6.08 16.08 -8.36
N GLU A 95 6.80 16.24 -9.48
CA GLU A 95 8.09 15.57 -9.71
C GLU A 95 9.11 15.96 -8.64
N LYS A 96 9.29 17.26 -8.35
CA LYS A 96 10.24 17.72 -7.33
C LYS A 96 9.89 17.25 -5.92
N ILE A 97 8.60 17.17 -5.58
CA ILE A 97 8.15 16.59 -4.31
C ILE A 97 8.53 15.11 -4.23
N LEU A 98 8.24 14.34 -5.28
CA LEU A 98 8.58 12.92 -5.34
C LEU A 98 10.10 12.69 -5.33
N GLU A 99 10.88 13.49 -6.05
CA GLU A 99 12.34 13.45 -6.03
C GLU A 99 12.87 13.69 -4.61
N THR A 100 12.41 14.75 -3.95
CA THR A 100 12.81 15.08 -2.57
C THR A 100 12.45 13.96 -1.61
N ALA A 101 11.24 13.41 -1.71
CA ALA A 101 10.80 12.26 -0.94
C ALA A 101 11.69 11.03 -1.14
N ASN A 102 12.02 10.69 -2.37
CA ASN A 102 12.86 9.53 -2.67
C ASN A 102 14.31 9.71 -2.19
N LEU A 103 14.86 10.93 -2.27
CA LEU A 103 16.21 11.23 -1.76
C LEU A 103 16.35 10.98 -0.25
N ASN A 104 15.26 11.14 0.51
CA ASN A 104 15.22 10.89 1.95
C ASN A 104 14.70 9.49 2.32
N ASN A 105 14.45 8.63 1.33
CA ASN A 105 13.77 7.36 1.51
C ASN A 105 12.39 7.49 2.18
N TRP A 106 11.67 8.61 1.95
CA TRP A 106 10.29 8.82 2.38
C TRP A 106 9.32 8.58 1.22
N GLY A 107 9.21 7.32 0.79
CA GLY A 107 8.34 6.96 -0.33
C GLY A 107 6.92 7.50 -0.16
N ILE A 108 6.38 8.14 -1.22
CA ILE A 108 4.98 8.55 -1.29
C ILE A 108 4.37 7.86 -2.49
N CYS A 109 3.30 7.10 -2.28
CA CYS A 109 2.65 6.39 -3.37
C CYS A 109 1.14 6.29 -3.17
N ARG A 110 0.46 5.93 -4.25
CA ARG A 110 -0.96 5.59 -4.27
C ARG A 110 -1.12 4.08 -4.41
N ASN A 111 -2.07 3.53 -3.66
CA ASN A 111 -2.64 2.21 -3.91
C ASN A 111 -4.18 2.33 -3.80
N HIS A 112 -4.90 2.03 -4.88
CA HIS A 112 -6.32 2.37 -5.04
C HIS A 112 -6.57 3.86 -4.74
N ASP A 113 -7.53 4.25 -3.89
CA ASP A 113 -7.78 5.67 -3.56
C ASP A 113 -7.04 6.17 -2.32
N PHE A 114 -6.16 5.33 -1.77
CA PHE A 114 -5.38 5.65 -0.58
C PHE A 114 -3.97 6.11 -0.95
N ILE A 115 -3.53 7.16 -0.27
CA ILE A 115 -2.16 7.65 -0.34
C ILE A 115 -1.40 7.08 0.85
N TYR A 116 -0.20 6.61 0.59
CA TYR A 116 0.68 6.01 1.59
C TYR A 116 1.98 6.79 1.68
N LEU A 117 2.49 6.89 2.90
CA LEU A 117 3.73 7.56 3.22
C LEU A 117 4.64 6.61 3.99
N TYR A 118 5.84 6.37 3.47
CA TYR A 118 6.86 5.56 4.10
C TYR A 118 7.76 6.43 4.97
N ASN A 119 8.04 6.00 6.19
CA ASN A 119 8.84 6.77 7.14
C ASN A 119 10.28 6.29 7.34
N GLY A 120 10.70 5.29 6.55
CA GLY A 120 11.95 4.55 6.76
C GLY A 120 11.73 3.15 7.33
N GLU A 121 10.57 2.87 7.93
CA GLU A 121 10.27 1.56 8.57
C GLU A 121 8.95 0.93 8.14
N TYR A 122 7.89 1.73 7.91
CA TYR A 122 6.60 1.25 7.45
C TYR A 122 5.79 2.34 6.75
N TRP A 123 4.75 1.90 6.04
CA TRP A 123 3.81 2.77 5.33
C TRP A 123 2.64 3.13 6.24
N SER A 124 2.28 4.42 6.32
CA SER A 124 1.02 4.86 6.93
C SER A 124 0.10 5.43 5.88
N LEU A 125 -1.21 5.42 6.16
CA LEU A 125 -2.16 6.21 5.39
C LEU A 125 -1.87 7.70 5.57
N LEU A 126 -1.99 8.44 4.47
CA LEU A 126 -1.94 9.89 4.45
C LEU A 126 -3.29 10.42 3.97
N ASP A 127 -3.85 11.37 4.72
CA ASP A 127 -5.14 11.97 4.38
C ASP A 127 -5.05 12.80 3.11
N ASN A 128 -6.05 12.68 2.23
CA ASN A 128 -6.06 13.36 0.94
C ASN A 128 -6.14 14.89 1.09
N ILE A 129 -6.85 15.40 2.10
CA ILE A 129 -7.01 16.84 2.34
C ILE A 129 -5.72 17.42 2.91
N GLU A 130 -5.11 16.69 3.86
CA GLU A 130 -3.79 17.02 4.41
C GLU A 130 -2.74 17.09 3.28
N TYR A 131 -2.66 16.05 2.45
CA TYR A 131 -1.71 16.00 1.35
C TYR A 131 -1.98 17.07 0.29
N GLN A 132 -3.24 17.29 -0.08
CA GLN A 132 -3.64 18.36 -1.00
C GLN A 132 -3.23 19.76 -0.48
N THR A 133 -3.32 19.96 0.84
CA THR A 133 -2.86 21.20 1.48
C THR A 133 -1.35 21.32 1.39
N PHE A 134 -0.62 20.25 1.70
CA PHE A 134 0.84 20.17 1.55
C PHE A 134 1.31 20.47 0.11
N LEU A 135 0.69 19.87 -0.90
CA LEU A 135 1.02 20.12 -2.31
C LEU A 135 0.91 21.60 -2.68
N GLY A 136 -0.13 22.29 -2.18
CA GLY A 136 -0.32 23.71 -2.43
C GLY A 136 0.75 24.59 -1.78
N ILE A 137 1.10 24.34 -0.51
CA ILE A 137 2.15 25.12 0.18
C ILE A 137 3.54 24.85 -0.40
N ALA A 138 3.81 23.61 -0.81
CA ALA A 138 5.04 23.23 -1.48
C ALA A 138 5.16 23.94 -2.83
N ALA A 139 4.10 23.97 -3.64
CA ALA A 139 4.07 24.70 -4.90
C ALA A 139 4.32 26.21 -4.74
N GLU A 140 3.74 26.84 -3.71
CA GLU A 140 4.00 28.25 -3.38
C GLU A 140 5.49 28.46 -3.04
N LYS A 141 6.09 27.56 -2.24
CA LYS A 141 7.53 27.62 -1.91
C LYS A 141 8.43 27.44 -3.14
N MET A 142 8.01 26.64 -4.11
CA MET A 142 8.75 26.42 -5.36
C MET A 142 8.70 27.62 -6.31
N GLY A 143 7.84 28.62 -6.06
CA GLY A 143 7.74 29.84 -6.86
C GLY A 143 6.45 29.97 -7.70
N VAL A 144 5.46 29.10 -7.49
CA VAL A 144 4.12 29.29 -8.08
C VAL A 144 3.46 30.51 -7.43
N ASP A 145 2.76 31.34 -8.23
CA ASP A 145 2.04 32.50 -7.71
C ASP A 145 1.10 32.11 -6.56
N ARG A 146 1.08 32.94 -5.52
CA ARG A 146 0.33 32.67 -4.27
C ARG A 146 -1.17 32.44 -4.50
N PHE A 147 -1.78 33.09 -5.49
CA PHE A 147 -3.21 32.94 -5.74
C PHE A 147 -3.49 31.61 -6.45
N ASP A 148 -2.65 31.23 -7.40
CA ASP A 148 -2.73 29.93 -8.05
C ASP A 148 -2.46 28.79 -7.06
N ALA A 149 -1.38 28.85 -6.28
CA ALA A 149 -0.99 27.81 -5.32
C ALA A 149 -2.05 27.57 -4.20
N ARG A 150 -2.83 28.60 -3.86
CA ARG A 150 -3.89 28.54 -2.84
C ARG A 150 -5.27 28.25 -3.43
N LEU A 151 -5.45 28.34 -4.74
CA LEU A 151 -6.73 28.08 -5.40
C LEU A 151 -7.09 26.58 -5.29
N TYR A 152 -8.29 26.29 -4.82
CA TYR A 152 -8.74 24.90 -4.60
C TYR A 152 -8.64 24.05 -5.87
N THR A 153 -8.96 24.60 -7.04
CA THR A 153 -8.87 23.88 -8.32
C THR A 153 -7.43 23.56 -8.72
N PHE A 154 -6.47 24.41 -8.37
CA PHE A 154 -5.06 24.13 -8.62
C PHE A 154 -4.56 23.02 -7.69
N ARG A 155 -4.90 23.08 -6.40
CA ARG A 155 -4.56 22.04 -5.43
C ARG A 155 -5.18 20.69 -5.78
N GLU A 156 -6.45 20.68 -6.21
CA GLU A 156 -7.13 19.47 -6.68
C GLU A 156 -6.42 18.88 -7.91
N GLN A 157 -5.94 19.74 -8.82
CA GLN A 157 -5.17 19.30 -9.98
C GLN A 157 -3.77 18.80 -9.62
N LEU A 158 -3.10 19.39 -8.63
CA LEU A 158 -1.84 18.85 -8.10
C LEU A 158 -2.05 17.44 -7.53
N LEU A 159 -3.12 17.26 -6.73
CA LEU A 159 -3.46 15.94 -6.21
C LEU A 159 -3.74 14.95 -7.34
N LYS A 160 -4.56 15.32 -8.33
CA LYS A 160 -4.83 14.47 -9.50
C LYS A 160 -3.58 14.14 -10.30
N GLN A 161 -2.68 15.11 -10.48
CA GLN A 161 -1.39 14.91 -11.15
C GLN A 161 -0.54 13.91 -10.37
N PHE A 162 -0.42 14.06 -9.05
CA PHE A 162 0.24 13.08 -8.18
C PHE A 162 -0.37 11.70 -8.31
N LEU A 163 -1.70 11.59 -8.20
CA LEU A 163 -2.41 10.30 -8.28
C LEU A 163 -2.27 9.62 -9.65
N ALA A 164 -1.89 10.36 -10.70
CA ALA A 164 -1.64 9.83 -12.04
C ALA A 164 -0.22 9.25 -12.20
N VAL A 165 0.76 9.75 -11.45
CA VAL A 165 2.18 9.35 -11.59
C VAL A 165 2.68 8.47 -10.44
N ALA A 166 2.11 8.58 -9.24
CA ALA A 166 2.62 7.95 -8.03
C ALA A 166 2.06 6.54 -7.78
N ASN A 167 1.73 5.79 -8.82
CA ASN A 167 1.20 4.42 -8.66
C ASN A 167 2.30 3.50 -8.16
N LEU A 168 2.14 2.92 -6.97
CA LEU A 168 3.06 1.90 -6.50
C LEU A 168 3.05 0.71 -7.48
N PRO A 169 4.20 0.21 -7.97
CA PRO A 169 4.21 -1.04 -8.68
C PRO A 169 3.77 -2.11 -7.67
N ASN A 170 2.89 -3.04 -8.07
CA ASN A 170 2.50 -4.13 -7.17
C ASN A 170 3.75 -4.74 -6.53
N PRO A 171 3.87 -4.71 -5.18
CA PRO A 171 5.05 -5.22 -4.52
C PRO A 171 5.27 -6.68 -4.94
N PRO A 172 6.52 -7.11 -5.13
CA PRO A 172 6.82 -8.47 -5.56
C PRO A 172 6.14 -9.45 -4.60
N GLN A 173 5.39 -10.40 -5.15
CA GLN A 173 4.77 -11.44 -4.34
C GLN A 173 5.89 -12.28 -3.72
N SER A 174 5.95 -12.25 -2.40
CA SER A 174 6.86 -13.04 -1.59
C SER A 174 6.01 -13.95 -0.71
N ASP A 175 6.34 -15.24 -0.72
CA ASP A 175 5.70 -16.24 0.13
C ASP A 175 6.22 -16.20 1.58
N LYS A 176 7.15 -15.27 1.87
CA LYS A 176 7.64 -15.05 3.23
C LYS A 176 6.58 -14.35 4.08
N VAL A 177 6.52 -14.75 5.34
CA VAL A 177 5.76 -14.03 6.37
C VAL A 177 6.67 -12.94 6.93
N LEU A 178 6.18 -11.71 6.96
CA LEU A 178 6.93 -10.53 7.37
C LEU A 178 6.21 -9.85 8.55
N VAL A 179 6.92 -9.72 9.67
CA VAL A 179 6.41 -9.06 10.89
C VAL A 179 7.27 -7.85 11.20
N ASN A 180 6.69 -6.66 11.12
CA ASN A 180 7.45 -5.44 11.36
C ASN A 180 7.49 -5.06 12.85
N LEU A 181 8.70 -4.87 13.38
CA LEU A 181 9.00 -4.64 14.79
C LEU A 181 9.89 -3.39 14.91
N LYS A 182 10.01 -2.82 16.11
CA LYS A 182 10.84 -1.61 16.34
C LYS A 182 12.33 -1.77 16.04
N ASN A 183 12.83 -3.00 15.97
CA ASN A 183 14.22 -3.30 15.63
C ASN A 183 14.40 -3.95 14.26
N GLY A 184 13.36 -3.92 13.41
CA GLY A 184 13.43 -4.39 12.04
C GLY A 184 12.25 -5.27 11.63
N THR A 185 12.34 -5.80 10.42
CA THR A 185 11.37 -6.74 9.88
C THR A 185 11.84 -8.16 10.16
N PHE A 186 11.04 -8.89 10.92
CA PHE A 186 11.24 -10.31 11.20
C PHE A 186 10.64 -11.13 10.07
N GLU A 187 11.49 -11.85 9.36
CA GLU A 187 11.12 -12.71 8.24
C GLU A 187 11.04 -14.16 8.69
N ILE A 188 9.95 -14.82 8.30
CA ILE A 188 9.74 -16.26 8.47
C ILE A 188 9.57 -16.86 7.07
N ASP A 189 10.43 -17.81 6.75
CA ASP A 189 10.43 -18.61 5.53
C ASP A 189 10.52 -20.10 5.91
N GLU A 190 10.41 -21.02 4.95
CA GLU A 190 10.52 -22.46 5.16
C GLU A 190 11.88 -22.84 5.79
N GLY A 191 11.92 -22.89 7.13
CA GLY A 191 13.08 -23.26 7.92
C GLY A 191 14.08 -22.14 8.21
N ARG A 192 13.76 -20.86 7.92
CA ARG A 192 14.64 -19.71 8.23
C ARG A 192 13.89 -18.61 8.97
N LEU A 193 14.51 -18.14 10.05
CA LEU A 193 14.08 -16.99 10.84
C LEU A 193 15.19 -15.95 10.79
N ASN A 194 14.87 -14.74 10.35
CA ASN A 194 15.86 -13.67 10.24
C ASN A 194 15.26 -12.33 10.62
N LEU A 195 16.07 -11.49 11.29
CA LEU A 195 15.73 -10.09 11.53
C LEU A 195 16.59 -9.24 10.59
N ARG A 196 15.95 -8.43 9.75
CA ARG A 196 16.64 -7.48 8.86
C ARG A 196 16.09 -6.08 9.03
N LYS A 197 16.78 -5.11 8.44
CA LYS A 197 16.25 -3.75 8.34
C LYS A 197 14.93 -3.75 7.54
N PRO A 198 14.01 -2.82 7.85
CA PRO A 198 12.81 -2.64 7.05
C PRO A 198 13.15 -2.30 5.61
N ASP A 199 12.35 -2.83 4.68
CA ASP A 199 12.44 -2.52 3.26
C ASP A 199 11.09 -1.95 2.81
N ARG A 200 11.12 -0.76 2.21
CA ARG A 200 9.93 -0.09 1.66
C ARG A 200 9.18 -0.98 0.65
N ASN A 201 9.91 -1.87 -0.05
CA ASN A 201 9.34 -2.77 -1.05
C ASN A 201 8.48 -3.89 -0.44
N ASP A 202 8.59 -4.15 0.87
CA ASP A 202 7.72 -5.11 1.57
C ASP A 202 6.28 -4.61 1.68
N PHE A 203 6.09 -3.30 1.56
CA PHE A 203 4.81 -2.60 1.71
C PHE A 203 4.06 -2.94 3.01
N LEU A 204 4.80 -3.05 4.13
CA LEU A 204 4.20 -3.24 5.45
C LEU A 204 3.53 -1.94 5.91
N THR A 205 2.23 -1.99 6.13
CA THR A 205 1.41 -0.83 6.55
C THR A 205 1.28 -0.68 8.07
N TYR A 206 2.13 -1.39 8.81
CA TYR A 206 2.13 -1.40 10.27
C TYR A 206 3.55 -1.60 10.82
N GLN A 207 3.71 -1.23 12.09
CA GLN A 207 4.85 -1.63 12.93
C GLN A 207 4.32 -1.95 14.33
N LEU A 208 4.77 -3.06 14.89
CA LEU A 208 4.44 -3.44 16.26
C LEU A 208 5.30 -2.65 17.26
N PRO A 209 4.76 -2.23 18.42
CA PRO A 209 5.39 -1.23 19.29
C PRO A 209 6.56 -1.76 20.14
N PHE A 210 7.09 -2.95 19.83
CA PHE A 210 8.12 -3.65 20.58
C PHE A 210 9.20 -4.25 19.67
N CYS A 211 10.36 -4.57 20.25
CA CYS A 211 11.49 -5.19 19.56
C CYS A 211 11.40 -6.72 19.61
N TYR A 212 11.88 -7.40 18.58
CA TYR A 212 12.18 -8.83 18.64
C TYR A 212 13.28 -9.11 19.66
N ASP A 213 13.05 -10.06 20.56
CA ASP A 213 14.06 -10.63 21.46
C ASP A 213 13.85 -12.15 21.59
N ILE A 214 14.84 -12.92 21.13
CA ILE A 214 14.85 -14.39 21.20
C ILE A 214 14.82 -14.93 22.63
N ASN A 215 15.29 -14.13 23.60
CA ASN A 215 15.36 -14.51 25.01
C ASN A 215 14.16 -13.99 25.81
N ALA A 216 13.20 -13.32 25.19
CA ALA A 216 12.03 -12.78 25.86
C ALA A 216 11.27 -13.87 26.65
N ARG A 217 10.72 -13.48 27.79
CA ARG A 217 9.88 -14.31 28.66
C ARG A 217 8.64 -13.52 29.05
N CYS A 218 7.53 -14.20 29.28
CA CYS A 218 6.24 -13.56 29.58
C CYS A 218 5.54 -14.18 30.81
N PRO A 219 6.21 -14.31 31.98
CA PRO A 219 5.68 -15.07 33.12
C PRO A 219 4.33 -14.58 33.66
N VAL A 220 4.05 -13.28 33.55
CA VAL A 220 2.75 -12.69 33.95
C VAL A 220 1.64 -13.10 32.98
N PHE A 221 1.94 -13.14 31.67
CA PHE A 221 0.99 -13.58 30.65
C PHE A 221 0.76 -15.09 30.76
N ASP A 222 1.81 -15.88 31.00
CA ASP A 222 1.71 -17.32 31.24
C ASP A 222 0.83 -17.62 32.45
N TYR A 223 1.03 -16.89 33.56
CA TYR A 223 0.20 -17.03 34.76
C TYR A 223 -1.27 -16.68 34.46
N TYR A 224 -1.50 -15.59 33.73
CA TYR A 224 -2.83 -15.18 33.30
C TYR A 224 -3.51 -16.28 32.46
N LEU A 225 -2.85 -16.78 31.42
CA LEU A 225 -3.39 -17.84 30.56
C LEU A 225 -3.68 -19.13 31.34
N ASN A 226 -2.77 -19.56 32.21
CA ASN A 226 -2.98 -20.73 33.05
C ASN A 226 -4.14 -20.55 34.06
N THR A 227 -4.48 -19.31 34.39
CA THR A 227 -5.62 -19.00 35.26
C THR A 227 -6.94 -19.02 34.50
N VAL A 228 -7.00 -18.42 33.30
CA VAL A 228 -8.27 -18.23 32.56
C VAL A 228 -8.56 -19.29 31.50
N LEU A 229 -7.53 -19.98 31.02
CA LEU A 229 -7.58 -20.99 29.96
C LEU A 229 -6.53 -22.09 30.25
N PRO A 230 -6.70 -22.91 31.31
CA PRO A 230 -5.68 -23.85 31.77
C PRO A 230 -5.37 -24.98 30.78
N GLU A 231 -6.24 -25.24 29.80
CA GLU A 231 -6.00 -26.26 28.78
C GLU A 231 -4.94 -25.81 27.77
N ILE A 232 -3.75 -26.41 27.86
CA ILE A 232 -2.57 -26.08 27.05
C ILE A 232 -2.88 -26.11 25.54
N GLU A 233 -3.65 -27.09 25.07
CA GLU A 233 -4.04 -27.19 23.66
C GLU A 233 -4.82 -25.95 23.18
N LYS A 234 -5.69 -25.38 24.04
CA LYS A 234 -6.43 -24.16 23.70
C LYS A 234 -5.52 -22.92 23.71
N GLN A 235 -4.53 -22.87 24.62
CA GLN A 235 -3.53 -21.81 24.62
C GLN A 235 -2.69 -21.84 23.34
N GLN A 236 -2.34 -23.04 22.85
CA GLN A 236 -1.63 -23.22 21.58
C GLN A 236 -2.45 -22.73 20.39
N ILE A 237 -3.74 -23.08 20.31
CA ILE A 237 -4.65 -22.57 19.25
C ILE A 237 -4.72 -21.04 19.27
N LEU A 238 -4.76 -20.45 20.47
CA LEU A 238 -4.79 -19.00 20.62
C LEU A 238 -3.48 -18.37 20.12
N ALA A 239 -2.32 -18.95 20.45
CA ALA A 239 -1.03 -18.50 19.95
C ALA A 239 -0.91 -18.65 18.42
N GLU A 240 -1.35 -19.78 17.87
CA GLU A 240 -1.41 -20.04 16.42
C GLU A 240 -2.30 -19.01 15.71
N TYR A 241 -3.47 -18.71 16.27
CA TYR A 241 -4.36 -17.71 15.68
C TYR A 241 -3.74 -16.31 15.67
N LEU A 242 -3.03 -15.92 16.74
CA LEU A 242 -2.31 -14.64 16.76
C LEU A 242 -1.16 -14.61 15.74
N GLY A 243 -0.43 -15.72 15.57
CA GLY A 243 0.58 -15.85 14.52
C GLY A 243 -0.02 -15.79 13.11
N TYR A 244 -1.19 -16.38 12.92
CA TYR A 244 -1.91 -16.41 11.65
C TYR A 244 -2.29 -15.00 11.14
N LEU A 245 -2.46 -14.02 12.03
CA LEU A 245 -2.74 -12.61 11.65
C LEU A 245 -1.69 -12.00 10.71
N PHE A 246 -0.46 -12.51 10.74
CA PHE A 246 0.65 -11.99 9.94
C PHE A 246 0.85 -12.77 8.63
N ILE A 247 0.15 -13.90 8.46
CA ILE A 247 0.33 -14.79 7.32
C ILE A 247 -0.61 -14.36 6.20
N LYS A 248 -0.06 -14.09 5.03
CA LYS A 248 -0.84 -13.71 3.84
C LYS A 248 -1.71 -14.89 3.38
N PRO A 249 -2.95 -14.66 2.91
CA PRO A 249 -3.81 -15.72 2.36
C PRO A 249 -3.19 -16.49 1.19
N SER A 250 -2.25 -15.88 0.45
CA SER A 250 -1.50 -16.56 -0.62
C SER A 250 -0.58 -17.67 -0.11
N VAL A 251 -0.14 -17.59 1.15
CA VAL A 251 0.74 -18.56 1.80
C VAL A 251 -0.09 -19.60 2.55
N LEU A 252 -1.03 -19.15 3.38
CA LEU A 252 -1.91 -20.02 4.15
C LEU A 252 -3.30 -19.41 4.30
N LYS A 253 -4.32 -20.17 3.92
CA LYS A 253 -5.71 -19.75 3.96
C LYS A 253 -6.53 -20.71 4.83
N LEU A 254 -6.64 -20.40 6.13
CA LEU A 254 -7.35 -21.27 7.08
C LEU A 254 -8.87 -21.02 7.12
N GLU A 255 -9.32 -19.83 6.67
CA GLU A 255 -10.72 -19.39 6.69
C GLU A 255 -11.35 -19.52 8.10
N LYS A 256 -10.65 -19.01 9.12
CA LYS A 256 -11.05 -19.11 10.53
C LYS A 256 -11.32 -17.74 11.15
N ALA A 257 -12.34 -17.70 12.00
CA ALA A 257 -12.56 -16.63 12.96
C ALA A 257 -12.43 -17.19 14.38
N LEU A 258 -11.72 -16.48 15.26
CA LEU A 258 -11.59 -16.85 16.67
C LEU A 258 -12.77 -16.33 17.48
N LEU A 259 -13.50 -17.25 18.12
CA LEU A 259 -14.57 -16.91 19.05
C LEU A 259 -14.16 -17.20 20.49
N LEU A 260 -13.97 -16.15 21.28
CA LEU A 260 -13.71 -16.26 22.71
C LEU A 260 -15.03 -16.33 23.48
N TYR A 261 -15.53 -17.55 23.69
CA TYR A 261 -16.77 -17.78 24.41
C TYR A 261 -16.54 -18.12 25.89
N GLY A 262 -17.40 -17.59 26.77
CA GLY A 262 -17.43 -17.96 28.18
C GLY A 262 -18.30 -17.02 28.99
N LYS A 263 -18.58 -17.38 30.25
CA LYS A 263 -19.30 -16.50 31.18
C LYS A 263 -18.54 -15.17 31.37
N GLY A 264 -19.26 -14.10 31.70
CA GLY A 264 -18.66 -12.78 31.96
C GLY A 264 -17.59 -12.85 33.06
N ALA A 265 -16.68 -11.86 33.11
CA ALA A 265 -15.57 -11.79 34.07
C ALA A 265 -14.49 -12.90 33.98
N ASN A 266 -14.45 -13.69 32.90
CA ASN A 266 -13.43 -14.72 32.68
C ASN A 266 -12.13 -14.20 32.03
N GLY A 267 -11.78 -12.92 32.21
CA GLY A 267 -10.55 -12.35 31.65
C GLY A 267 -10.53 -12.09 30.13
N LYS A 268 -11.61 -12.32 29.38
CA LYS A 268 -11.65 -12.07 27.91
C LYS A 268 -11.30 -10.63 27.52
N SER A 269 -11.81 -9.64 28.25
CA SER A 269 -11.48 -8.23 28.00
C SER A 269 -10.00 -7.96 28.27
N VAL A 270 -9.41 -8.60 29.28
CA VAL A 270 -7.96 -8.50 29.57
C VAL A 270 -7.16 -9.09 28.42
N PHE A 271 -7.58 -10.24 27.86
CA PHE A 271 -6.93 -10.80 26.67
C PHE A 271 -6.97 -9.83 25.49
N PHE A 272 -8.13 -9.22 25.24
CA PHE A 272 -8.27 -8.20 24.20
C PHE A 272 -7.35 -7.01 24.43
N GLU A 273 -7.26 -6.48 25.66
CA GLU A 273 -6.35 -5.37 25.98
C GLU A 273 -4.89 -5.73 25.71
N ILE A 274 -4.47 -6.96 26.06
CA ILE A 274 -3.11 -7.46 25.81
C ILE A 274 -2.85 -7.56 24.30
N VAL A 275 -3.75 -8.19 23.54
CA VAL A 275 -3.59 -8.34 22.08
C VAL A 275 -3.65 -6.98 21.38
N ASN A 276 -4.53 -6.09 21.80
CA ASN A 276 -4.62 -4.73 21.27
C ASN A 276 -3.30 -3.98 21.50
N ALA A 277 -2.72 -4.05 22.69
CA ALA A 277 -1.42 -3.45 22.97
C ALA A 277 -0.29 -4.11 22.16
N LEU A 278 -0.29 -5.43 22.04
CA LEU A 278 0.70 -6.18 21.25
C LEU A 278 0.64 -5.77 19.77
N LEU A 279 -0.56 -5.65 19.22
CA LEU A 279 -0.74 -5.30 17.82
C LEU A 279 -0.52 -3.82 17.52
N GLY A 280 -0.29 -2.95 18.50
CA GLY A 280 -0.08 -1.51 18.27
C GLY A 280 -1.35 -0.65 18.38
N GLY A 281 -2.40 -1.17 18.99
CA GLY A 281 -3.61 -0.45 19.33
C GLY A 281 -4.48 -0.14 18.12
N THR A 282 -5.13 1.03 18.17
CA THR A 282 -6.10 1.47 17.15
C THR A 282 -5.52 1.65 15.75
N GLU A 283 -4.19 1.74 15.63
CA GLU A 283 -3.52 1.83 14.32
C GLU A 283 -3.66 0.53 13.54
N ASN A 284 -3.61 -0.62 14.20
CA ASN A 284 -3.62 -1.93 13.54
C ASN A 284 -4.84 -2.79 13.89
N VAL A 285 -5.61 -2.41 14.91
CA VAL A 285 -6.81 -3.11 15.37
C VAL A 285 -8.04 -2.22 15.19
N SER A 286 -9.10 -2.79 14.63
CA SER A 286 -10.42 -2.16 14.60
C SER A 286 -11.40 -2.86 15.54
N SER A 287 -12.44 -2.14 15.96
CA SER A 287 -13.46 -2.66 16.89
C SER A 287 -14.88 -2.50 16.35
N TYR A 288 -15.08 -2.76 15.07
CA TYR A 288 -16.41 -2.71 14.45
C TYR A 288 -17.22 -3.95 14.81
N SER A 289 -18.51 -3.76 15.11
CA SER A 289 -19.43 -4.86 15.29
C SER A 289 -19.61 -5.66 14.00
N LEU A 290 -19.94 -6.94 14.11
CA LEU A 290 -20.23 -7.75 12.92
C LEU A 290 -21.40 -7.17 12.11
N GLN A 291 -22.41 -6.60 12.78
CA GLN A 291 -23.51 -5.91 12.11
C GLN A 291 -23.03 -4.73 11.24
N ASN A 292 -22.08 -3.93 11.73
CA ASN A 292 -21.54 -2.80 10.98
C ASN A 292 -20.70 -3.27 9.78
N LEU A 293 -19.93 -4.36 9.96
CA LEU A 293 -19.14 -4.93 8.89
C LEU A 293 -20.00 -5.62 7.82
N THR A 294 -21.14 -6.18 8.17
CA THR A 294 -22.00 -6.88 7.21
C THR A 294 -23.20 -6.06 6.75
N ASN A 295 -23.19 -4.73 6.92
CA ASN A 295 -24.26 -3.87 6.44
C ASN A 295 -24.18 -3.64 4.92
N GLU A 296 -25.25 -3.15 4.30
CA GLU A 296 -25.30 -2.95 2.85
C GLU A 296 -24.38 -1.81 2.37
N ASN A 297 -24.16 -0.78 3.19
CA ASN A 297 -23.42 0.42 2.80
C ASN A 297 -21.90 0.20 2.64
N GLY A 298 -21.32 -0.78 3.33
CA GLY A 298 -19.90 -1.13 3.19
C GLY A 298 -18.89 -0.12 3.75
N TYR A 299 -19.34 0.94 4.42
CA TYR A 299 -18.48 2.00 4.95
C TYR A 299 -17.46 1.50 5.98
N TYR A 300 -17.90 0.69 6.93
CA TYR A 300 -17.02 0.14 7.96
C TYR A 300 -16.13 -0.98 7.42
N ARG A 301 -16.55 -1.67 6.35
CA ARG A 301 -15.68 -2.65 5.66
C ARG A 301 -14.49 -1.97 5.03
N ALA A 302 -14.67 -0.81 4.41
CA ALA A 302 -13.57 -0.05 3.81
C ALA A 302 -12.45 0.27 4.82
N MET A 303 -12.82 0.44 6.09
CA MET A 303 -11.88 0.74 7.18
C MET A 303 -11.02 -0.46 7.62
N LEU A 304 -11.26 -1.66 7.07
CA LEU A 304 -10.46 -2.86 7.36
C LEU A 304 -9.17 -2.96 6.53
N ALA A 305 -9.06 -2.24 5.40
CA ALA A 305 -7.99 -2.39 4.40
C ALA A 305 -6.56 -2.24 4.93
N ASN A 306 -6.37 -1.68 6.13
CA ASN A 306 -5.06 -1.46 6.75
C ASN A 306 -5.06 -1.93 8.21
N LYS A 307 -5.90 -2.90 8.56
CA LYS A 307 -6.00 -3.46 9.91
C LYS A 307 -5.59 -4.93 9.89
N LEU A 308 -4.81 -5.35 10.89
CA LEU A 308 -4.42 -6.74 11.09
C LEU A 308 -5.59 -7.59 11.59
N VAL A 309 -6.47 -7.00 12.40
CA VAL A 309 -7.61 -7.72 12.97
C VAL A 309 -8.75 -6.76 13.32
N ASN A 310 -9.98 -7.25 13.17
CA ASN A 310 -11.14 -6.63 13.77
C ASN A 310 -11.62 -7.43 14.98
N TYR A 311 -11.73 -6.78 16.13
CA TYR A 311 -12.28 -7.36 17.34
C TYR A 311 -13.72 -6.90 17.57
N ALA A 312 -14.68 -7.83 17.52
CA ALA A 312 -16.07 -7.56 17.88
C ALA A 312 -16.35 -8.09 19.30
N SER A 313 -16.73 -7.20 20.21
CA SER A 313 -17.02 -7.58 21.61
C SER A 313 -18.30 -8.42 21.75
N GLU A 314 -19.24 -8.26 20.83
CA GLU A 314 -20.53 -8.95 20.85
C GLU A 314 -20.91 -9.48 19.47
N ILE A 315 -21.55 -10.66 19.46
CA ILE A 315 -22.20 -11.22 18.29
C ILE A 315 -23.70 -11.02 18.46
N ASN A 316 -24.21 -9.96 17.85
CA ASN A 316 -25.63 -9.63 17.88
C ASN A 316 -26.33 -10.43 16.77
N GLY A 317 -27.63 -10.73 16.92
CA GLY A 317 -28.37 -11.56 15.95
C GLY A 317 -28.60 -10.94 14.56
N LYS A 318 -28.09 -9.73 14.29
CA LYS A 318 -28.16 -9.07 12.98
C LYS A 318 -26.81 -9.19 12.28
N LEU A 319 -26.66 -10.25 11.49
CA LEU A 319 -25.45 -10.58 10.74
C LEU A 319 -25.87 -11.05 9.35
N GLU A 320 -25.28 -10.48 8.30
CA GLU A 320 -25.42 -11.02 6.95
C GLU A 320 -24.35 -12.11 6.77
N ALA A 321 -24.80 -13.36 6.66
CA ALA A 321 -23.93 -14.53 6.75
C ALA A 321 -23.04 -14.71 5.51
N SER A 322 -23.47 -14.25 4.33
CA SER A 322 -22.67 -14.34 3.12
C SER A 322 -21.46 -13.39 3.18
N ILE A 323 -21.66 -12.12 3.55
CA ILE A 323 -20.60 -11.13 3.73
C ILE A 323 -19.67 -11.56 4.86
N PHE A 324 -20.20 -12.07 5.97
CA PHE A 324 -19.37 -12.58 7.06
C PHE A 324 -18.45 -13.72 6.58
N LYS A 325 -18.97 -14.68 5.80
CA LYS A 325 -18.16 -15.76 5.25
C LYS A 325 -17.10 -15.24 4.28
N GLN A 326 -17.43 -14.26 3.45
CA GLN A 326 -16.45 -13.65 2.54
C GLN A 326 -15.32 -12.98 3.32
N LEU A 327 -15.64 -12.22 4.38
CA LEU A 327 -14.64 -11.59 5.25
C LEU A 327 -13.72 -12.63 5.94
N VAL A 328 -14.30 -13.71 6.49
CA VAL A 328 -13.53 -14.76 7.19
C VAL A 328 -12.69 -15.59 6.23
N SER A 329 -13.17 -15.80 5.00
CA SER A 329 -12.44 -16.51 3.97
C SER A 329 -11.45 -15.64 3.21
N GLY A 330 -11.33 -14.33 3.49
CA GLY A 330 -10.48 -13.44 2.70
C GLY A 330 -10.87 -13.39 1.21
N GLU A 331 -12.13 -13.69 0.90
CA GLU A 331 -12.67 -13.46 -0.43
C GLU A 331 -12.79 -11.96 -0.70
N PRO A 332 -12.72 -11.52 -1.97
CA PRO A 332 -12.92 -10.13 -2.30
C PRO A 332 -14.34 -9.66 -1.90
N VAL A 333 -14.43 -8.56 -1.15
CA VAL A 333 -15.70 -7.98 -0.67
C VAL A 333 -15.83 -6.54 -1.11
N GLU A 334 -17.02 -6.15 -1.56
CA GLU A 334 -17.32 -4.76 -1.90
C GLU A 334 -17.27 -3.85 -0.66
N ALA A 335 -16.50 -2.78 -0.79
CA ALA A 335 -16.35 -1.73 0.20
C ALA A 335 -16.48 -0.36 -0.45
N ARG A 336 -16.87 0.65 0.32
CA ARG A 336 -17.06 2.00 -0.19
C ARG A 336 -16.75 3.03 0.89
N LEU A 337 -16.05 4.10 0.56
CA LEU A 337 -15.93 5.27 1.44
C LEU A 337 -17.09 6.24 1.16
N PRO A 338 -17.54 7.04 2.16
CA PRO A 338 -18.51 8.11 1.91
C PRO A 338 -18.02 9.00 0.75
N TYR A 339 -18.86 9.18 -0.27
CA TYR A 339 -18.56 9.95 -1.48
C TYR A 339 -17.40 9.41 -2.36
N GLY A 340 -16.87 8.22 -2.06
CA GLY A 340 -15.89 7.52 -2.89
C GLY A 340 -16.54 6.54 -3.87
N GLU A 341 -15.76 6.13 -4.87
CA GLU A 341 -16.11 5.01 -5.74
C GLU A 341 -16.07 3.70 -4.94
N PRO A 342 -16.96 2.74 -5.23
CA PRO A 342 -16.86 1.40 -4.69
C PRO A 342 -15.53 0.75 -5.11
N PHE A 343 -14.90 0.04 -4.19
CA PHE A 343 -13.71 -0.75 -4.45
C PHE A 343 -13.85 -2.15 -3.86
N THR A 344 -12.97 -3.04 -4.31
CA THR A 344 -12.93 -4.41 -3.80
C THR A 344 -11.86 -4.50 -2.71
N LEU A 345 -12.27 -4.82 -1.50
CA LEU A 345 -11.39 -5.12 -0.40
C LEU A 345 -10.97 -6.59 -0.49
N ILE A 346 -9.67 -6.84 -0.45
CA ILE A 346 -9.09 -8.18 -0.26
C ILE A 346 -8.29 -8.10 1.04
N ASN A 347 -8.71 -8.87 2.05
CA ASN A 347 -8.07 -8.94 3.37
C ASN A 347 -6.92 -9.94 3.38
#